data_AF-A0A0A2V4V1-F1
#
_entry.id   AF-A0A0A2V4V1-F1
#
_cell.length_a   1.000
_cell.length_b   1.000
_cell.length_c   1.000
_cell.angle_alpha   90.00
_cell.angle_beta   90.00
_cell.angle_gamma   90.00
#
_symmetry.space_group_name_H-M   'P 1'
#
loop_
_entity.id
_entity.type
_entity.pdbx_description
1 polymer ?
#
loop_
_entity_poly.entity_id
_entity_poly.type
_entity_poly.pdbx_seq_one_letter_code
_entity_poly.pdbx_strand_id
1 'polypeptide(L)'
;MPVNFQTPPIFHSTHAVHPKLLRSVYTSTFPNSDPCCPLQSVMEVTIEDSLAKLITTAVPESRVQSLQATASPGLHRIYRALTRDGAIIQCSLPQPPNRRMLRCEYGSIRSEATILQWLSGLCEEQPESGSSKLTMVDTEDKNEVRNRIRAQAILEYLPGLLDHGMAGTMHQLQYNVLVPRPGRVLSTIGSSLTAAARKSADFQIGQMLRRISLLHSPTFCFGNAEAVLPPVPQRSTPEQRRASVLGSRETFTSWSDAFGEMLHSAIQDAQASQITASYDSIRRCLHRFAHALDAVIEPRLVLMDAGLDQNVLVVMQEADSDNFDTSDNESGASEKSKESDGSDSSGSAATQLKVTGLREWIKPVFGDPLLNIRLSQTNSEHVVHGFSTPLADTLDDMKEVSESLSQNRQYVQMRLNLYRVYHALNAISVEYIRRDDDSDPRELRARKALVEAVRELEALDEAEASKRRCRLIEVVPSKRQRTLSP
;
A
#
# COMPACT_ATOMS: atom_id res chain seq x y z
N MET A 1 59.37 -42.97 6.28
CA MET A 1 58.52 -43.80 5.41
C MET A 1 57.19 -43.09 5.15
N PRO A 2 57.05 -42.34 4.05
CA PRO A 2 55.77 -41.82 3.58
C PRO A 2 55.08 -42.82 2.63
N VAL A 3 53.76 -42.67 2.43
CA VAL A 3 53.03 -43.24 1.29
C VAL A 3 52.13 -42.15 0.70
N ASN A 4 52.05 -42.12 -0.63
CA ASN A 4 51.31 -41.16 -1.47
C ASN A 4 49.77 -41.46 -1.42
N PHE A 5 48.83 -40.69 -2.00
CA PHE A 5 48.81 -40.14 -3.37
C PHE A 5 47.86 -38.93 -3.60
N GLN A 6 48.40 -37.93 -4.32
CA GLN A 6 47.93 -37.25 -5.55
C GLN A 6 46.48 -36.72 -5.75
N THR A 7 46.42 -35.65 -6.57
CA THR A 7 45.24 -34.89 -7.09
C THR A 7 45.47 -34.52 -8.58
N PRO A 8 44.54 -33.90 -9.36
CA PRO A 8 43.07 -33.73 -9.21
C PRO A 8 42.31 -34.66 -10.20
N PRO A 9 41.74 -34.33 -11.41
CA PRO A 9 41.49 -33.08 -12.18
C PRO A 9 39.97 -32.68 -12.24
N ILE A 10 39.47 -32.09 -13.35
CA ILE A 10 38.10 -31.52 -13.52
C ILE A 10 37.57 -31.71 -14.98
N PHE A 11 36.24 -31.62 -15.20
CA PHE A 11 35.46 -31.56 -16.47
C PHE A 11 35.23 -32.93 -17.18
N HIS A 12 34.07 -33.30 -17.78
CA HIS A 12 32.70 -32.74 -17.96
C HIS A 12 31.65 -33.87 -17.62
N SER A 13 30.33 -33.90 -17.89
CA SER A 13 29.40 -33.12 -18.74
C SER A 13 27.90 -33.24 -18.33
N THR A 14 26.99 -32.78 -19.20
CA THR A 14 25.51 -32.81 -19.22
C THR A 14 24.78 -34.15 -19.01
N HIS A 15 23.65 -34.15 -18.29
CA HIS A 15 22.28 -34.33 -18.86
C HIS A 15 21.17 -34.13 -17.80
N ALA A 16 19.94 -33.83 -18.22
CA ALA A 16 18.79 -33.55 -17.34
C ALA A 16 17.72 -34.67 -17.36
N VAL A 17 17.05 -34.90 -16.22
CA VAL A 17 15.91 -35.84 -16.09
C VAL A 17 14.88 -35.30 -15.07
N HIS A 18 13.59 -35.32 -15.42
CA HIS A 18 12.48 -35.01 -14.50
C HIS A 18 12.15 -36.19 -13.56
N PRO A 19 11.86 -35.96 -12.26
CA PRO A 19 11.10 -36.90 -11.45
C PRO A 19 9.60 -36.79 -11.76
N LYS A 20 8.99 -37.84 -12.31
CA LYS A 20 7.53 -37.97 -12.42
C LYS A 20 6.98 -38.51 -11.09
N LEU A 21 5.94 -37.87 -10.55
CA LEU A 21 5.26 -38.37 -9.35
C LEU A 21 4.45 -39.64 -9.66
N LEU A 22 4.57 -40.64 -8.79
CA LEU A 22 3.87 -41.92 -8.90
C LEU A 22 2.39 -41.77 -8.50
N ARG A 23 1.50 -42.18 -9.39
CA ARG A 23 0.05 -42.20 -9.17
C ARG A 23 -0.34 -43.55 -8.54
N SER A 24 -0.51 -43.59 -7.22
CA SER A 24 -1.00 -44.80 -6.55
C SER A 24 -2.44 -45.11 -6.96
N VAL A 25 -2.72 -46.38 -7.25
CA VAL A 25 -4.04 -46.87 -7.66
C VAL A 25 -4.54 -47.83 -6.58
N TYR A 26 -5.53 -47.39 -5.81
CA TYR A 26 -6.27 -48.25 -4.88
C TYR A 26 -7.60 -48.67 -5.52
N THR A 27 -7.62 -49.86 -6.10
CA THR A 27 -8.85 -50.57 -6.45
C THR A 27 -9.36 -51.35 -5.25
N SER A 28 -10.54 -51.00 -4.72
CA SER A 28 -11.27 -51.83 -3.76
C SER A 28 -12.55 -52.38 -4.40
N THR A 29 -12.67 -53.71 -4.43
CA THR A 29 -13.80 -54.42 -5.03
C THR A 29 -14.91 -54.62 -4.00
N PHE A 30 -16.15 -54.27 -4.34
CA PHE A 30 -17.35 -54.66 -3.58
C PHE A 30 -18.47 -55.12 -4.53
N PRO A 31 -19.31 -56.10 -4.14
CA PRO A 31 -20.36 -56.67 -4.98
C PRO A 31 -21.70 -55.90 -4.94
N ASN A 32 -22.55 -56.14 -5.95
CA ASN A 32 -23.90 -55.57 -6.04
C ASN A 32 -24.91 -56.25 -5.11
N SER A 33 -25.76 -55.47 -4.44
CA SER A 33 -27.23 -55.69 -4.42
C SER A 33 -28.01 -54.50 -3.83
N ASP A 34 -29.26 -54.36 -4.29
CA ASP A 34 -30.43 -53.63 -3.76
C ASP A 34 -30.46 -52.06 -3.73
N PRO A 35 -31.49 -51.43 -4.35
CA PRO A 35 -31.64 -49.96 -4.39
C PRO A 35 -32.82 -49.44 -3.55
N CYS A 36 -32.55 -48.71 -2.45
CA CYS A 36 -33.56 -47.85 -1.81
C CYS A 36 -32.96 -46.73 -0.93
N CYS A 37 -32.71 -45.55 -1.51
CA CYS A 37 -32.84 -44.24 -0.87
C CYS A 37 -32.72 -43.15 -1.95
N PRO A 38 -33.60 -42.13 -1.99
CA PRO A 38 -33.37 -40.97 -2.85
C PRO A 38 -32.21 -40.16 -2.27
N LEU A 39 -31.09 -40.12 -2.98
CA LEU A 39 -29.99 -39.21 -2.68
C LEU A 39 -30.53 -37.77 -2.71
N GLN A 40 -30.58 -37.11 -1.55
CA GLN A 40 -30.77 -35.67 -1.52
C GLN A 40 -29.64 -35.03 -2.31
N SER A 41 -30.00 -34.27 -3.35
CA SER A 41 -29.03 -33.43 -4.04
C SER A 41 -28.55 -32.37 -3.05
N VAL A 42 -27.39 -32.63 -2.45
CA VAL A 42 -26.62 -31.59 -1.76
C VAL A 42 -26.15 -30.65 -2.85
N MET A 43 -26.94 -29.61 -3.13
CA MET A 43 -26.54 -28.55 -4.04
C MET A 43 -25.21 -27.99 -3.56
N GLU A 44 -24.18 -28.14 -4.39
CA GLU A 44 -22.84 -27.65 -4.11
C GLU A 44 -22.88 -26.11 -4.18
N VAL A 45 -23.20 -25.48 -3.04
CA VAL A 45 -23.43 -24.04 -2.94
C VAL A 45 -22.17 -23.31 -3.37
N THR A 46 -22.26 -22.60 -4.49
CA THR A 46 -21.09 -21.97 -5.09
C THR A 46 -20.61 -20.79 -4.22
N ILE A 47 -19.37 -20.36 -4.46
CA ILE A 47 -18.86 -19.09 -3.88
C ILE A 47 -19.75 -17.92 -4.34
N GLU A 48 -20.27 -17.98 -5.57
CA GLU A 48 -21.15 -16.97 -6.15
C GLU A 48 -22.53 -16.93 -5.47
N ASP A 49 -23.16 -18.08 -5.21
CA ASP A 49 -24.39 -18.19 -4.39
C ASP A 49 -24.19 -17.62 -2.98
N SER A 50 -23.01 -17.90 -2.40
CA SER A 50 -22.65 -17.45 -1.06
C SER A 50 -22.45 -15.94 -1.00
N LEU A 51 -21.77 -15.36 -1.99
CA LEU A 51 -21.60 -13.92 -2.15
C LEU A 51 -22.92 -13.22 -2.46
N ALA A 52 -23.78 -13.77 -3.32
CA ALA A 52 -25.09 -13.21 -3.61
C ALA A 52 -25.98 -13.14 -2.36
N LYS A 53 -25.93 -14.16 -1.49
CA LYS A 53 -26.60 -14.16 -0.18
C LYS A 53 -26.02 -13.08 0.75
N LEU A 54 -24.70 -12.93 0.84
CA LEU A 54 -24.07 -11.87 1.63
C LEU A 54 -24.49 -10.47 1.14
N ILE A 55 -24.45 -10.21 -0.17
CA ILE A 55 -24.91 -8.93 -0.76
C ILE A 55 -26.38 -8.67 -0.41
N THR A 56 -27.25 -9.66 -0.56
CA THR A 56 -28.69 -9.55 -0.21
C THR A 56 -28.91 -9.33 1.30
N THR A 57 -27.95 -9.74 2.15
CA THR A 57 -28.01 -9.51 3.61
C THR A 57 -27.36 -8.17 4.01
N ALA A 58 -26.50 -7.59 3.16
CA ALA A 58 -25.94 -6.25 3.34
C ALA A 58 -26.89 -5.16 2.82
N VAL A 59 -27.52 -5.39 1.66
CA VAL A 59 -28.47 -4.48 0.99
C VAL A 59 -29.75 -5.24 0.66
N PRO A 60 -30.75 -5.29 1.56
CA PRO A 60 -31.96 -6.10 1.38
C PRO A 60 -32.86 -5.70 0.20
N GLU A 61 -32.76 -4.45 -0.26
CA GLU A 61 -33.60 -3.90 -1.33
C GLU A 61 -33.06 -4.23 -2.73
N SER A 62 -31.73 -4.21 -2.89
CA SER A 62 -31.05 -4.51 -4.16
C SER A 62 -30.97 -6.01 -4.42
N ARG A 63 -31.33 -6.44 -5.64
CA ARG A 63 -31.16 -7.84 -6.08
C ARG A 63 -30.00 -7.95 -7.06
N VAL A 64 -29.07 -8.86 -6.79
CA VAL A 64 -27.98 -9.22 -7.71
C VAL A 64 -28.56 -9.72 -9.04
N GLN A 65 -28.13 -9.12 -10.15
CA GLN A 65 -28.46 -9.51 -11.52
C GLN A 65 -27.34 -10.35 -12.14
N SER A 66 -26.08 -9.97 -11.88
CA SER A 66 -24.88 -10.72 -12.27
C SER A 66 -23.77 -10.52 -11.25
N LEU A 67 -22.83 -11.46 -11.19
CA LEU A 67 -21.66 -11.43 -10.32
C LEU A 67 -20.45 -11.89 -11.16
N GLN A 68 -19.34 -11.15 -11.12
CA GLN A 68 -18.15 -11.44 -11.92
C GLN A 68 -16.87 -11.27 -11.09
N ALA A 69 -15.94 -12.22 -11.22
CA ALA A 69 -14.61 -12.08 -10.65
C ALA A 69 -13.78 -11.06 -11.44
N THR A 70 -13.13 -10.13 -10.75
CA THR A 70 -12.28 -9.09 -11.36
C THR A 70 -10.88 -9.65 -11.59
N ALA A 71 -10.55 -9.97 -12.85
CA ALA A 71 -9.23 -10.44 -13.25
C ALA A 71 -8.18 -9.30 -13.22
N SER A 72 -7.62 -9.02 -12.03
CA SER A 72 -6.60 -7.98 -11.85
C SER A 72 -5.67 -8.30 -10.67
N PRO A 73 -4.34 -8.14 -10.78
CA PRO A 73 -3.38 -8.51 -9.73
C PRO A 73 -3.59 -7.63 -8.48
N GLY A 74 -3.80 -8.27 -7.33
CA GLY A 74 -4.09 -7.61 -6.05
C GLY A 74 -4.01 -8.59 -4.88
N LEU A 75 -4.16 -8.09 -3.66
CA LEU A 75 -4.11 -8.90 -2.44
C LEU A 75 -5.48 -9.52 -2.13
N HIS A 76 -6.57 -8.92 -2.57
CA HIS A 76 -7.92 -9.48 -2.46
C HIS A 76 -8.38 -10.13 -3.77
N ARG A 77 -9.16 -11.21 -3.65
CA ARG A 77 -10.03 -11.70 -4.73
C ARG A 77 -11.28 -10.83 -4.72
N ILE A 78 -11.40 -9.98 -5.73
CA ILE A 78 -12.49 -9.02 -5.86
C ILE A 78 -13.56 -9.57 -6.80
N TYR A 79 -14.79 -9.64 -6.31
CA TYR A 79 -15.98 -9.92 -7.12
C TYR A 79 -16.81 -8.64 -7.23
N ARG A 80 -17.38 -8.36 -8.41
CA ARG A 80 -18.26 -7.22 -8.64
C ARG A 80 -19.64 -7.73 -9.07
N ALA A 81 -20.66 -7.29 -8.35
CA ALA A 81 -22.06 -7.54 -8.63
C ALA A 81 -22.68 -6.33 -9.31
N LEU A 82 -23.46 -6.57 -10.37
CA LEU A 82 -24.42 -5.60 -10.86
C LEU A 82 -25.78 -5.91 -10.21
N THR A 83 -26.42 -4.91 -9.61
CA THR A 83 -27.77 -5.02 -9.07
C THR A 83 -28.81 -4.61 -10.11
N ARG A 84 -30.08 -5.00 -9.92
CA ARG A 84 -31.18 -4.61 -10.83
C ARG A 84 -31.45 -3.11 -10.89
N ASP A 85 -31.12 -2.42 -9.80
CA ASP A 85 -31.11 -0.99 -9.59
C ASP A 85 -29.91 -0.28 -10.27
N GLY A 86 -29.02 -1.03 -10.92
CA GLY A 86 -27.88 -0.51 -11.67
C GLY A 86 -26.66 -0.18 -10.80
N ALA A 87 -26.77 -0.30 -9.47
CA ALA A 87 -25.65 -0.13 -8.56
C ALA A 87 -24.61 -1.26 -8.72
N ILE A 88 -23.35 -0.91 -8.50
CA ILE A 88 -22.24 -1.86 -8.50
C ILE A 88 -21.84 -2.09 -7.05
N ILE A 89 -21.91 -3.34 -6.59
CA ILE A 89 -21.45 -3.75 -5.26
C ILE A 89 -20.19 -4.62 -5.42
N GLN A 90 -19.19 -4.36 -4.61
CA GLN A 90 -17.91 -5.07 -4.62
C GLN A 90 -17.77 -5.94 -3.38
N CYS A 91 -17.44 -7.23 -3.56
CA CYS A 91 -17.09 -8.13 -2.48
C CYS A 91 -15.59 -8.46 -2.54
N SER A 92 -14.85 -8.09 -1.50
CA SER A 92 -13.44 -8.45 -1.31
C SER A 92 -13.33 -9.71 -0.45
N LEU A 93 -12.57 -10.69 -0.93
CA LEU A 93 -12.21 -11.92 -0.20
C LEU A 93 -10.68 -12.06 -0.12
N PRO A 94 -10.12 -12.76 0.89
CA PRO A 94 -8.68 -13.04 0.96
C PRO A 94 -8.23 -13.92 -0.21
N GLN A 95 -6.90 -13.98 -0.44
CA GLN A 95 -6.29 -14.96 -1.34
C GLN A 95 -6.74 -16.41 -1.00
N PRO A 96 -6.77 -17.32 -1.98
CA PRO A 96 -7.06 -18.73 -1.70
C PRO A 96 -5.94 -19.34 -0.83
N PRO A 97 -6.24 -20.31 0.06
CA PRO A 97 -5.32 -20.75 1.12
C PRO A 97 -4.07 -21.48 0.61
N ASN A 98 -4.03 -21.85 -0.68
CA ASN A 98 -2.83 -22.39 -1.34
C ASN A 98 -1.81 -21.29 -1.74
N ARG A 99 -2.20 -20.01 -1.76
CA ARG A 99 -1.29 -18.88 -2.04
C ARG A 99 -0.79 -18.28 -0.74
N ARG A 100 0.47 -18.58 -0.38
CA ARG A 100 1.12 -18.02 0.83
C ARG A 100 1.08 -16.49 0.81
N MET A 101 0.89 -15.93 2.01
CA MET A 101 0.89 -14.49 2.29
C MET A 101 2.08 -14.14 3.19
N LEU A 102 2.58 -12.92 3.04
CA LEU A 102 3.58 -12.31 3.92
C LEU A 102 2.95 -11.90 5.26
N ARG A 103 3.75 -11.76 6.31
CA ARG A 103 3.29 -11.24 7.62
C ARG A 103 2.61 -9.88 7.50
N CYS A 104 3.13 -9.00 6.64
CA CYS A 104 2.58 -7.67 6.37
C CYS A 104 1.26 -7.68 5.59
N GLU A 105 0.75 -8.86 5.19
CA GLU A 105 -0.51 -9.02 4.44
C GLU A 105 -1.61 -9.71 5.27
N TYR A 106 -1.26 -10.32 6.41
CA TYR A 106 -2.24 -10.92 7.33
C TYR A 106 -3.20 -9.84 7.85
N GLY A 107 -4.47 -10.21 8.02
CA GLY A 107 -5.53 -9.27 8.43
C GLY A 107 -5.89 -8.20 7.39
N SER A 108 -5.39 -8.26 6.14
CA SER A 108 -5.63 -7.23 5.12
C SER A 108 -7.11 -6.92 4.84
N ILE A 109 -8.00 -7.91 4.88
CA ILE A 109 -9.46 -7.71 4.76
C ILE A 109 -10.01 -6.93 5.96
N ARG A 110 -9.69 -7.38 7.18
CA ARG A 110 -10.15 -6.74 8.43
C ARG A 110 -9.61 -5.33 8.63
N SER A 111 -8.34 -5.11 8.32
CA SER A 111 -7.67 -3.79 8.43
C SER A 111 -8.19 -2.80 7.38
N GLU A 112 -8.55 -3.25 6.17
CA GLU A 112 -9.32 -2.45 5.22
C GLU A 112 -10.67 -2.04 5.80
N ALA A 113 -11.48 -2.98 6.32
CA ALA A 113 -12.76 -2.61 6.92
C ALA A 113 -12.62 -1.70 8.15
N THR A 114 -11.57 -1.91 8.95
CA THR A 114 -11.28 -1.10 10.15
C THR A 114 -10.91 0.33 9.77
N ILE A 115 -10.06 0.54 8.75
CA ILE A 115 -9.71 1.90 8.31
C ILE A 115 -10.89 2.59 7.61
N LEU A 116 -11.65 1.86 6.77
CA LEU A 116 -12.82 2.43 6.09
C LEU A 116 -13.92 2.84 7.07
N GLN A 117 -14.25 2.02 8.07
CA GLN A 117 -15.30 2.38 9.04
C GLN A 117 -14.89 3.54 9.95
N TRP A 118 -13.60 3.65 10.32
CA TRP A 118 -13.09 4.82 11.03
C TRP A 118 -13.21 6.11 10.21
N LEU A 119 -12.86 6.05 8.92
CA LEU A 119 -12.94 7.21 8.03
C LEU A 119 -14.38 7.60 7.67
N SER A 120 -15.30 6.63 7.55
CA SER A 120 -16.75 6.89 7.45
C SER A 120 -17.30 7.59 8.70
N GLY A 121 -17.00 7.10 9.91
CA GLY A 121 -17.45 7.73 11.16
C GLY A 121 -17.00 9.19 11.28
N LEU A 122 -15.73 9.46 10.93
CA LEU A 122 -15.19 10.83 10.85
C LEU A 122 -15.86 11.74 9.80
N CYS A 123 -16.65 11.19 8.88
CA CYS A 123 -17.44 11.94 7.89
C CYS A 123 -18.93 12.05 8.27
N GLU A 124 -19.47 11.05 8.96
CA GLU A 124 -20.88 10.98 9.37
C GLU A 124 -21.18 11.85 10.61
N GLU A 125 -20.22 12.03 11.52
CA GLU A 125 -20.36 12.85 12.74
C GLU A 125 -20.26 14.37 12.48
N GLN A 126 -21.22 14.89 11.71
CA GLN A 126 -21.52 16.33 11.70
C GLN A 126 -22.20 16.74 13.02
N PRO A 127 -21.76 17.84 13.67
CA PRO A 127 -22.50 18.40 14.80
C PRO A 127 -23.81 19.02 14.29
N GLU A 128 -24.96 18.56 14.82
CA GLU A 128 -26.26 19.16 14.49
C GLU A 128 -26.27 20.65 14.83
N SER A 129 -26.52 21.49 13.82
CA SER A 129 -26.58 22.95 13.98
C SER A 129 -27.89 23.39 14.64
N GLY A 130 -28.12 23.05 15.90
CA GLY A 130 -29.41 23.35 16.51
C GLY A 130 -29.74 22.95 17.96
N SER A 131 -28.86 23.10 18.96
CA SER A 131 -29.37 23.51 20.28
C SER A 131 -28.37 24.28 21.14
N SER A 132 -28.86 25.28 21.87
CA SER A 132 -28.05 26.05 22.82
C SER A 132 -28.21 25.49 24.23
N LYS A 133 -27.11 24.97 24.79
CA LYS A 133 -26.84 24.94 26.25
C LYS A 133 -25.36 24.75 26.54
N LEU A 134 -24.71 25.83 26.97
CA LEU A 134 -23.37 25.80 27.54
C LEU A 134 -23.40 25.16 28.93
N THR A 135 -23.19 23.84 28.99
CA THR A 135 -22.80 23.11 30.20
C THR A 135 -21.47 22.43 29.92
N MET A 136 -20.45 22.71 30.72
CA MET A 136 -19.09 22.21 30.46
C MET A 136 -19.03 20.69 30.58
N VAL A 137 -18.77 20.05 29.46
CA VAL A 137 -18.20 18.71 29.33
C VAL A 137 -16.87 18.91 28.60
N ASP A 138 -15.83 18.18 29.00
CA ASP A 138 -14.47 18.43 28.52
C ASP A 138 -14.33 18.28 27.00
N THR A 139 -13.33 18.98 26.46
CA THR A 139 -13.12 19.18 25.02
C THR A 139 -13.13 17.87 24.21
N GLU A 140 -13.90 17.85 23.12
CA GLU A 140 -13.60 16.98 21.97
C GLU A 140 -12.10 17.09 21.63
N ASP A 141 -11.44 15.98 21.30
CA ASP A 141 -10.01 16.05 21.01
C ASP A 141 -9.77 16.93 19.78
N LYS A 142 -8.87 17.91 19.92
CA LYS A 142 -8.42 18.76 18.82
C LYS A 142 -7.84 17.92 17.67
N ASN A 143 -7.31 16.74 17.96
CA ASN A 143 -6.86 15.76 16.98
C ASN A 143 -8.03 15.16 16.18
N GLU A 144 -9.13 14.81 16.86
CA GLU A 144 -10.35 14.25 16.27
C GLU A 144 -11.10 15.26 15.40
N VAL A 145 -11.26 16.50 15.87
CA VAL A 145 -11.81 17.62 15.07
C VAL A 145 -10.99 17.85 13.79
N ARG A 146 -9.66 17.80 13.87
CA ARG A 146 -8.77 17.87 12.70
C ARG A 146 -8.94 16.68 11.78
N ASN A 147 -9.00 15.46 12.33
CA ASN A 147 -9.17 14.24 11.56
C ASN A 147 -10.52 14.20 10.82
N ARG A 148 -11.62 14.74 11.38
CA ARG A 148 -12.90 14.90 10.66
C ARG A 148 -12.75 15.77 9.39
N ILE A 149 -12.13 16.95 9.51
CA ILE A 149 -11.85 17.85 8.37
C ILE A 149 -10.94 17.18 7.33
N ARG A 150 -9.94 16.40 7.78
CA ARG A 150 -9.01 15.68 6.90
C ARG A 150 -9.63 14.45 6.23
N ALA A 151 -10.58 13.77 6.88
CA ALA A 151 -11.35 12.67 6.31
C ALA A 151 -12.28 13.17 5.19
N GLN A 152 -12.96 14.30 5.39
CA GLN A 152 -13.75 14.96 4.35
C GLN A 152 -12.91 15.27 3.10
N ALA A 153 -11.65 15.68 3.28
CA ALA A 153 -10.72 15.94 2.17
C ALA A 153 -10.28 14.69 1.38
N ILE A 154 -10.54 13.46 1.85
CA ILE A 154 -10.32 12.21 1.11
C ILE A 154 -11.61 11.47 0.75
N LEU A 155 -12.78 12.03 1.05
CA LEU A 155 -14.09 11.38 0.82
C LEU A 155 -14.33 11.02 -0.66
N GLU A 156 -13.77 11.79 -1.61
CA GLU A 156 -13.85 11.44 -3.03
C GLU A 156 -13.02 10.20 -3.45
N TYR A 157 -12.20 9.64 -2.55
CA TYR A 157 -11.38 8.43 -2.77
C TYR A 157 -11.88 7.20 -1.99
N LEU A 158 -12.80 7.37 -1.04
CA LEU A 158 -13.21 6.31 -0.10
C LEU A 158 -14.34 5.42 -0.67
N PRO A 159 -14.14 4.10 -0.79
CA PRO A 159 -15.23 3.17 -1.05
C PRO A 159 -16.13 3.07 0.19
N GLY A 160 -17.45 3.05 -0.01
CA GLY A 160 -18.40 2.97 1.09
C GLY A 160 -18.48 1.56 1.65
N LEU A 161 -18.16 1.35 2.93
CA LEU A 161 -18.29 0.05 3.58
C LEU A 161 -19.76 -0.24 3.91
N LEU A 162 -20.30 -1.34 3.38
CA LEU A 162 -21.70 -1.76 3.58
C LEU A 162 -21.81 -2.87 4.64
N ASP A 163 -20.89 -3.82 4.64
CA ASP A 163 -20.86 -4.95 5.57
C ASP A 163 -19.47 -5.59 5.65
N HIS A 164 -19.14 -6.22 6.78
CA HIS A 164 -17.92 -7.03 6.93
C HIS A 164 -18.04 -8.07 8.05
N GLY A 165 -17.30 -9.16 7.88
CA GLY A 165 -17.21 -10.21 8.88
C GLY A 165 -16.56 -11.48 8.35
N MET A 166 -17.05 -12.63 8.82
CA MET A 166 -16.66 -13.96 8.34
C MET A 166 -17.87 -14.79 7.95
N ALA A 167 -17.75 -15.55 6.87
CA ALA A 167 -18.81 -16.35 6.28
C ALA A 167 -18.41 -17.82 6.06
N GLY A 168 -19.42 -18.68 5.95
CA GLY A 168 -19.26 -20.12 5.69
C GLY A 168 -19.01 -20.94 6.95
N THR A 169 -19.66 -22.10 7.03
CA THR A 169 -19.63 -23.01 8.19
C THR A 169 -18.30 -23.73 8.39
N MET A 170 -17.54 -23.96 7.31
CA MET A 170 -16.33 -24.81 7.32
C MET A 170 -15.00 -24.05 7.25
N HIS A 171 -14.97 -22.80 6.77
CA HIS A 171 -13.72 -22.10 6.40
C HIS A 171 -13.59 -20.67 6.95
N GLN A 172 -14.63 -20.11 7.61
CA GLN A 172 -14.61 -18.76 8.23
C GLN A 172 -13.96 -17.68 7.34
N LEU A 173 -14.39 -17.62 6.07
CA LEU A 173 -13.84 -16.71 5.07
C LEU A 173 -14.16 -15.27 5.45
N GLN A 174 -13.11 -14.47 5.73
CA GLN A 174 -13.25 -13.02 5.91
C GLN A 174 -13.77 -12.38 4.63
N TYR A 175 -14.64 -11.38 4.76
CA TYR A 175 -15.19 -10.62 3.63
C TYR A 175 -15.44 -9.15 3.98
N ASN A 176 -15.32 -8.29 2.97
CA ASN A 176 -15.85 -6.92 2.97
C ASN A 176 -16.86 -6.79 1.82
N VAL A 177 -17.98 -6.12 2.07
CA VAL A 177 -18.97 -5.68 1.05
C VAL A 177 -18.89 -4.17 0.95
N LEU A 178 -18.65 -3.65 -0.26
CA LEU A 178 -18.22 -2.28 -0.52
C LEU A 178 -19.02 -1.68 -1.68
N VAL A 179 -19.28 -0.36 -1.65
CA VAL A 179 -19.54 0.44 -2.85
C VAL A 179 -18.18 0.90 -3.39
N PRO A 180 -17.69 0.38 -4.54
CA PRO A 180 -16.38 0.74 -5.08
C PRO A 180 -16.38 2.16 -5.66
N ARG A 181 -15.22 2.82 -5.66
CA ARG A 181 -15.04 4.05 -6.45
C ARG A 181 -15.12 3.76 -7.96
N PRO A 182 -15.67 4.67 -8.77
CA PRO A 182 -15.71 4.50 -10.22
C PRO A 182 -14.30 4.58 -10.81
N GLY A 183 -14.03 3.77 -11.84
CA GLY A 183 -12.77 3.81 -12.58
C GLY A 183 -12.16 2.46 -12.87
N ARG A 184 -11.01 2.50 -13.55
CA ARG A 184 -10.16 1.37 -13.89
C ARG A 184 -8.81 1.50 -13.20
N VAL A 185 -8.16 0.36 -12.97
CA VAL A 185 -6.82 0.28 -12.40
C VAL A 185 -5.81 0.86 -13.41
N LEU A 186 -4.93 1.76 -12.98
CA LEU A 186 -4.01 2.52 -13.84
C LEU A 186 -3.12 1.62 -14.72
N SER A 187 -2.64 0.48 -14.20
CA SER A 187 -1.85 -0.49 -14.96
C SER A 187 -2.60 -1.06 -16.18
N THR A 188 -3.93 -1.10 -16.16
CA THR A 188 -4.76 -1.57 -17.29
C THR A 188 -4.92 -0.56 -18.43
N ILE A 189 -4.33 0.63 -18.30
CA ILE A 189 -4.40 1.74 -19.27
C ILE A 189 -2.99 2.07 -19.82
N GLY A 190 -1.93 1.44 -19.29
CA GLY A 190 -0.54 1.85 -19.54
C GLY A 190 -0.09 1.88 -21.01
N SER A 191 -0.72 1.11 -21.91
CA SER A 191 -0.43 1.12 -23.34
C SER A 191 -1.08 2.25 -24.14
N SER A 192 -2.07 2.95 -23.57
CA SER A 192 -2.82 4.03 -24.23
C SER A 192 -2.65 5.40 -23.55
N LEU A 193 -1.75 5.52 -22.56
CA LEU A 193 -1.59 6.73 -21.75
C LEU A 193 -0.49 7.64 -22.32
N THR A 194 -0.82 8.91 -22.59
CA THR A 194 0.17 9.90 -23.04
C THR A 194 1.13 10.28 -21.91
N ALA A 195 2.34 10.71 -22.25
CA ALA A 195 3.31 11.17 -21.25
C ALA A 195 2.77 12.33 -20.40
N ALA A 196 2.00 13.25 -20.97
CA ALA A 196 1.35 14.34 -20.23
C ALA A 196 0.29 13.81 -19.25
N ALA A 197 -0.58 12.89 -19.68
CA ALA A 197 -1.59 12.28 -18.82
C ALA A 197 -0.93 11.48 -17.67
N ARG A 198 0.19 10.79 -17.92
CA ARG A 198 0.96 10.11 -16.87
C ARG A 198 1.49 11.09 -15.81
N LYS A 199 2.10 12.21 -16.23
CA LYS A 199 2.62 13.23 -15.31
C LYS A 199 1.51 13.84 -14.44
N SER A 200 0.33 14.06 -15.02
CA SER A 200 -0.86 14.51 -14.28
C SER A 200 -1.34 13.47 -13.26
N ALA A 201 -1.41 12.19 -13.67
CA ALA A 201 -1.79 11.09 -12.80
C ALA A 201 -0.82 10.93 -11.61
N ASP A 202 0.48 10.94 -11.88
CA ASP A 202 1.54 10.88 -10.86
C ASP A 202 1.41 12.03 -9.84
N PHE A 203 1.17 13.25 -10.30
CA PHE A 203 0.96 14.41 -9.44
C PHE A 203 -0.30 14.26 -8.55
N GLN A 204 -1.40 13.78 -9.11
CA GLN A 204 -2.63 13.51 -8.37
C GLN A 204 -2.47 12.37 -7.35
N ILE A 205 -1.73 11.30 -7.69
CA ILE A 205 -1.34 10.24 -6.74
C ILE A 205 -0.55 10.85 -5.58
N GLY A 206 0.42 11.73 -5.86
CA GLY A 206 1.18 12.45 -4.85
C GLY A 206 0.27 13.24 -3.90
N GLN A 207 -0.70 14.02 -4.42
CA GLN A 207 -1.65 14.76 -3.60
C GLN A 207 -2.58 13.84 -2.78
N MET A 208 -3.08 12.75 -3.37
CA MET A 208 -3.93 11.77 -2.68
C MET A 208 -3.18 11.13 -1.49
N LEU A 209 -1.93 10.69 -1.71
CA LEU A 209 -1.06 10.18 -0.64
C LEU A 209 -0.78 11.24 0.43
N ARG A 210 -0.62 12.53 0.05
CA ARG A 210 -0.46 13.63 1.01
C ARG A 210 -1.72 13.81 1.86
N ARG A 211 -2.91 13.87 1.25
CA ARG A 211 -4.21 14.01 1.94
C ARG A 211 -4.42 12.86 2.94
N ILE A 212 -4.14 11.63 2.54
CA ILE A 212 -4.20 10.43 3.41
C ILE A 212 -3.24 10.60 4.60
N SER A 213 -2.00 11.01 4.37
CA SER A 213 -1.00 11.22 5.43
C SER A 213 -1.19 12.50 6.29
N LEU A 214 -2.27 13.25 6.10
CA LEU A 214 -2.70 14.26 7.08
C LEU A 214 -3.45 13.64 8.27
N LEU A 215 -4.03 12.45 8.12
CA LEU A 215 -4.76 11.79 9.21
C LEU A 215 -3.80 11.27 10.29
N HIS A 216 -4.00 11.70 11.53
CA HIS A 216 -3.19 11.32 12.70
C HIS A 216 -3.80 10.11 13.41
N SER A 217 -2.97 9.32 14.09
CA SER A 217 -3.39 8.28 15.03
C SER A 217 -4.24 8.89 16.16
N PRO A 218 -5.45 8.35 16.45
CA PRO A 218 -6.27 8.84 17.56
C PRO A 218 -5.76 8.42 18.94
N THR A 219 -4.83 7.46 19.01
CA THR A 219 -4.20 7.00 20.26
C THR A 219 -2.77 7.51 20.44
N PHE A 220 -2.26 8.32 19.49
CA PHE A 220 -0.87 8.78 19.40
C PHE A 220 0.18 7.66 19.35
N CYS A 221 -0.24 6.40 19.15
CA CYS A 221 0.65 5.26 18.93
C CYS A 221 0.91 5.00 17.44
N PHE A 222 2.09 4.43 17.17
CA PHE A 222 2.50 3.86 15.89
C PHE A 222 2.10 2.37 15.78
N GLY A 223 2.01 1.86 14.55
CA GLY A 223 1.77 0.43 14.28
C GLY A 223 0.70 0.20 13.20
N ASN A 224 0.26 -1.06 13.06
CA ASN A 224 -0.85 -1.40 12.14
C ASN A 224 -2.15 -0.74 12.61
N ALA A 225 -2.97 -0.21 11.68
CA ALA A 225 -4.21 0.48 12.04
C ALA A 225 -5.22 -0.42 12.81
N GLU A 226 -5.24 -1.75 12.61
CA GLU A 226 -6.08 -2.67 13.40
C GLU A 226 -5.59 -2.86 14.87
N ALA A 227 -4.33 -2.49 15.15
CA ALA A 227 -3.80 -2.41 16.51
C ALA A 227 -4.07 -1.04 17.15
N VAL A 228 -3.96 0.03 16.36
CA VAL A 228 -4.00 1.43 16.80
C VAL A 228 -5.44 1.99 16.96
N LEU A 229 -6.39 1.50 16.16
CA LEU A 229 -7.79 1.96 16.14
C LEU A 229 -8.70 1.14 17.09
N PRO A 230 -9.82 1.72 17.56
CA PRO A 230 -10.78 1.00 18.39
C PRO A 230 -11.36 -0.23 17.67
N PRO A 231 -11.71 -1.31 18.41
CA PRO A 231 -12.21 -2.55 17.83
C PRO A 231 -13.60 -2.37 17.21
N VAL A 232 -13.64 -2.36 15.89
CA VAL A 232 -14.84 -2.09 15.08
C VAL A 232 -15.93 -3.17 15.25
N PRO A 233 -17.23 -2.79 15.29
CA PRO A 233 -18.34 -3.76 15.26
C PRO A 233 -18.36 -4.56 13.96
N GLN A 234 -18.56 -5.88 14.04
CA GLN A 234 -18.60 -6.79 12.89
C GLN A 234 -19.76 -7.78 13.05
N ARG A 235 -20.29 -8.32 11.95
CA ARG A 235 -21.33 -9.39 12.02
C ARG A 235 -20.82 -10.72 12.61
N SER A 236 -19.49 -10.87 12.75
CA SER A 236 -18.80 -12.04 13.28
C SER A 236 -18.97 -12.27 14.79
N THR A 237 -19.15 -13.51 15.23
CA THR A 237 -19.21 -13.85 16.66
C THR A 237 -17.87 -13.58 17.37
N PRO A 238 -17.85 -13.36 18.71
CA PRO A 238 -16.60 -13.18 19.47
C PRO A 238 -15.64 -14.39 19.42
N GLU A 239 -16.11 -15.56 18.98
CA GLU A 239 -15.30 -16.77 18.81
C GLU A 239 -14.61 -16.78 17.43
N GLN A 240 -15.37 -16.54 16.37
CA GLN A 240 -14.82 -16.36 15.01
C GLN A 240 -13.81 -15.20 14.97
N ARG A 241 -14.09 -14.09 15.66
CA ARG A 241 -13.16 -12.96 15.78
C ARG A 241 -11.84 -13.34 16.45
N ARG A 242 -11.85 -14.22 17.46
CA ARG A 242 -10.62 -14.73 18.09
C ARG A 242 -9.90 -15.75 17.21
N ALA A 243 -10.63 -16.67 16.58
CA ALA A 243 -10.06 -17.72 15.73
C ALA A 243 -9.32 -17.19 14.49
N SER A 244 -9.64 -15.98 14.04
CA SER A 244 -9.10 -15.39 12.81
C SER A 244 -7.97 -14.38 13.01
N VAL A 245 -7.47 -14.17 14.24
CA VAL A 245 -6.34 -13.26 14.50
C VAL A 245 -5.01 -13.91 14.08
N LEU A 246 -4.54 -13.55 12.88
CA LEU A 246 -3.14 -13.69 12.48
C LEU A 246 -2.56 -12.30 12.23
N GLY A 247 -1.37 -12.03 12.79
CA GLY A 247 -0.70 -10.73 12.78
C GLY A 247 -0.46 -10.19 14.20
N SER A 248 0.56 -9.34 14.37
CA SER A 248 0.76 -8.63 15.64
C SER A 248 -0.35 -7.59 15.85
N ARG A 249 -0.74 -7.41 17.12
CA ARG A 249 -1.64 -6.33 17.58
C ARG A 249 -0.91 -5.35 18.50
N GLU A 250 0.42 -5.32 18.44
CA GLU A 250 1.24 -4.40 19.22
C GLU A 250 1.13 -2.98 18.68
N THR A 251 1.09 -2.03 19.60
CA THR A 251 1.18 -0.60 19.35
C THR A 251 2.43 -0.07 20.02
N PHE A 252 3.07 0.93 19.40
CA PHE A 252 4.40 1.38 19.77
C PHE A 252 4.39 2.89 20.04
N THR A 253 5.18 3.32 21.02
CA THR A 253 5.37 4.74 21.36
C THR A 253 6.50 5.41 20.57
N SER A 254 7.39 4.61 19.96
CA SER A 254 8.42 5.07 19.03
C SER A 254 8.15 4.56 17.62
N TRP A 255 8.63 5.29 16.62
CA TRP A 255 8.61 4.83 15.24
C TRP A 255 9.76 3.87 14.92
N SER A 256 10.89 3.91 15.66
CA SER A 256 11.99 2.97 15.44
C SER A 256 11.64 1.54 15.83
N ASP A 257 10.87 1.33 16.90
CA ASP A 257 10.39 0.00 17.32
C ASP A 257 9.33 -0.52 16.33
N ALA A 258 8.35 0.30 15.97
CA ALA A 258 7.28 -0.05 15.03
C ALA A 258 7.83 -0.45 13.65
N PHE A 259 8.68 0.39 13.07
CA PHE A 259 9.34 0.08 11.80
C PHE A 259 10.35 -1.07 11.95
N GLY A 260 10.98 -1.20 13.11
CA GLY A 260 11.87 -2.30 13.45
C GLY A 260 11.18 -3.67 13.37
N GLU A 261 9.99 -3.81 13.96
CA GLU A 261 9.21 -5.06 13.85
C GLU A 261 8.66 -5.27 12.43
N MET A 262 8.20 -4.22 11.75
CA MET A 262 7.82 -4.33 10.33
C MET A 262 8.96 -4.88 9.46
N LEU A 263 10.18 -4.36 9.62
CA LEU A 263 11.37 -4.80 8.88
C LEU A 263 11.85 -6.19 9.35
N HIS A 264 11.76 -6.51 10.64
CA HIS A 264 12.05 -7.83 11.18
C HIS A 264 11.11 -8.89 10.60
N SER A 265 9.80 -8.64 10.57
CA SER A 265 8.80 -9.49 9.93
C SER A 265 9.09 -9.70 8.43
N ALA A 266 9.47 -8.65 7.69
CA ALA A 266 9.87 -8.77 6.27
C ALA A 266 11.16 -9.61 6.08
N ILE A 267 12.14 -9.46 6.98
CA ILE A 267 13.35 -10.29 7.00
C ILE A 267 12.99 -11.76 7.30
N GLN A 268 12.08 -12.04 8.24
CA GLN A 268 11.64 -13.40 8.51
C GLN A 268 10.96 -14.05 7.31
N ASP A 269 10.16 -13.32 6.51
CA ASP A 269 9.55 -13.87 5.29
C ASP A 269 10.55 -14.14 4.18
N ALA A 270 11.57 -13.29 4.04
CA ALA A 270 12.66 -13.48 3.11
C ALA A 270 13.52 -14.72 3.50
N GLN A 271 13.89 -14.84 4.79
CA GLN A 271 14.60 -16.00 5.32
C GLN A 271 13.77 -17.29 5.21
N ALA A 272 12.47 -17.24 5.52
CA ALA A 272 11.53 -18.36 5.35
C ALA A 272 11.13 -18.64 3.88
N SER A 273 11.74 -17.93 2.93
CA SER A 273 11.68 -18.17 1.49
C SER A 273 13.07 -18.46 0.90
N GLN A 274 14.08 -18.69 1.76
CA GLN A 274 15.49 -18.94 1.41
C GLN A 274 16.14 -17.85 0.52
N ILE A 275 15.64 -16.61 0.59
CA ILE A 275 16.23 -15.48 -0.12
C ILE A 275 17.56 -15.11 0.54
N THR A 276 18.63 -15.05 -0.25
CA THR A 276 19.93 -14.50 0.19
C THR A 276 19.91 -12.98 0.11
N ALA A 277 20.27 -12.31 1.21
CA ALA A 277 20.46 -10.86 1.33
C ALA A 277 21.43 -10.51 2.48
N SER A 278 21.89 -9.27 2.55
CA SER A 278 22.84 -8.76 3.56
C SER A 278 22.17 -8.43 4.91
N TYR A 279 21.41 -9.39 5.47
CA TYR A 279 20.56 -9.22 6.65
C TYR A 279 21.24 -8.57 7.85
N ASP A 280 22.51 -8.85 8.09
CA ASP A 280 23.22 -8.29 9.25
C ASP A 280 23.79 -6.89 8.99
N SER A 281 23.99 -6.48 7.74
CA SER A 281 24.13 -5.05 7.43
C SER A 281 22.81 -4.31 7.63
N ILE A 282 21.68 -4.91 7.21
CA ILE A 282 20.35 -4.32 7.36
C ILE A 282 20.01 -4.10 8.85
N ARG A 283 20.20 -5.12 9.70
CA ARG A 283 20.01 -5.01 11.16
C ARG A 283 20.93 -3.96 11.80
N ARG A 284 22.21 -3.91 11.41
CA ARG A 284 23.16 -2.90 11.90
C ARG A 284 22.75 -1.49 11.48
N CYS A 285 22.32 -1.27 10.24
CA CYS A 285 21.85 0.02 9.74
C CYS A 285 20.58 0.48 10.48
N LEU A 286 19.60 -0.41 10.69
CA LEU A 286 18.40 -0.12 11.49
C LEU A 286 18.78 0.37 12.89
N HIS A 287 19.57 -0.41 13.64
CA HIS A 287 20.00 -0.03 14.99
C HIS A 287 20.83 1.26 14.99
N ARG A 288 21.66 1.49 13.97
CA ARG A 288 22.49 2.70 13.87
C ARG A 288 21.66 3.96 13.63
N PHE A 289 20.62 3.86 12.81
CA PHE A 289 19.76 4.97 12.40
C PHE A 289 18.39 4.99 13.09
N ALA A 290 18.19 4.21 14.15
CA ALA A 290 16.97 4.26 14.99
C ALA A 290 16.64 5.70 15.40
N HIS A 291 17.65 6.44 15.88
CA HIS A 291 17.56 7.88 16.22
C HIS A 291 17.05 8.78 15.08
N ALA A 292 17.18 8.38 13.82
CA ALA A 292 16.64 9.11 12.66
C ALA A 292 15.17 8.79 12.42
N LEU A 293 14.71 7.57 12.75
CA LEU A 293 13.31 7.15 12.82
C LEU A 293 12.60 7.80 14.02
N ASP A 294 13.23 7.87 15.19
CA ASP A 294 12.67 8.48 16.42
C ASP A 294 12.41 10.00 16.30
N ALA A 295 12.99 10.64 15.29
CA ALA A 295 12.64 12.01 14.90
C ALA A 295 11.25 12.13 14.24
N VAL A 296 10.54 11.01 14.04
CA VAL A 296 9.12 10.96 13.65
C VAL A 296 8.29 10.82 14.93
N ILE A 297 7.70 11.94 15.36
CA ILE A 297 6.93 12.04 16.61
C ILE A 297 5.40 11.98 16.42
N GLU A 298 4.91 12.11 15.18
CA GLU A 298 3.48 12.08 14.85
C GLU A 298 3.15 10.84 14.01
N PRO A 299 2.39 9.87 14.55
CA PRO A 299 1.95 8.71 13.77
C PRO A 299 0.84 9.13 12.80
N ARG A 300 1.12 9.04 11.50
CA ARG A 300 0.22 9.47 10.42
C ARG A 300 -0.16 8.30 9.52
N LEU A 301 -1.34 8.35 8.90
CA LEU A 301 -1.85 7.25 8.08
C LEU A 301 -1.01 7.05 6.80
N VAL A 302 -0.53 5.82 6.63
CA VAL A 302 0.25 5.33 5.51
C VAL A 302 -0.44 4.08 4.96
N LEU A 303 -0.49 3.93 3.63
CA LEU A 303 -1.12 2.81 2.94
C LEU A 303 -0.10 2.19 1.97
N MET A 304 0.50 1.08 2.39
CA MET A 304 1.76 0.58 1.80
C MET A 304 1.72 0.25 0.31
N ASP A 305 0.54 0.02 -0.26
CA ASP A 305 0.36 -0.32 -1.68
C ASP A 305 -0.39 0.79 -2.47
N ALA A 306 -0.66 1.96 -1.87
CA ALA A 306 -1.59 2.96 -2.44
C ALA A 306 -1.06 3.72 -3.66
N GLY A 307 0.25 3.95 -3.75
CA GLY A 307 0.88 4.64 -4.89
C GLY A 307 1.21 3.73 -6.08
N LEU A 308 0.78 2.47 -6.08
CA LEU A 308 1.10 1.50 -7.12
C LEU A 308 0.04 1.49 -8.22
N ASP A 309 0.47 1.46 -9.48
CA ASP A 309 -0.39 1.40 -10.68
C ASP A 309 -1.47 0.29 -10.65
N GLN A 310 -1.22 -0.79 -9.91
CA GLN A 310 -2.13 -1.94 -9.73
C GLN A 310 -3.25 -1.70 -8.70
N ASN A 311 -3.15 -0.62 -7.92
CA ASN A 311 -4.09 -0.24 -6.86
C ASN A 311 -4.75 1.13 -7.11
N VAL A 312 -4.07 2.08 -7.78
CA VAL A 312 -4.66 3.38 -8.12
C VAL A 312 -5.81 3.21 -9.13
N LEU A 313 -6.97 3.78 -8.80
CA LEU A 313 -8.12 3.90 -9.70
C LEU A 313 -8.13 5.25 -10.40
N VAL A 314 -8.45 5.21 -11.70
CA VAL A 314 -8.55 6.39 -12.56
C VAL A 314 -9.76 6.34 -13.48
N VAL A 315 -10.25 7.51 -13.86
CA VAL A 315 -11.26 7.74 -14.90
C VAL A 315 -10.66 8.65 -15.98
N MET A 316 -10.99 8.39 -17.24
CA MET A 316 -10.73 9.34 -18.32
C MET A 316 -11.87 10.35 -18.34
N GLN A 317 -11.56 11.62 -18.07
CA GLN A 317 -12.49 12.73 -18.23
C GLN A 317 -12.41 13.18 -19.70
N GLU A 318 -13.56 13.13 -20.37
CA GLU A 318 -13.75 13.85 -21.63
C GLU A 318 -13.67 15.35 -21.31
N ALA A 319 -12.93 16.12 -22.11
CA ALA A 319 -12.78 17.54 -21.85
C ALA A 319 -14.11 18.24 -22.15
N ASP A 320 -14.78 18.73 -21.09
CA ASP A 320 -16.03 19.49 -21.21
C ASP A 320 -15.80 20.68 -22.17
N SER A 321 -16.39 20.59 -23.37
CA SER A 321 -16.35 21.65 -24.36
C SER A 321 -17.40 22.71 -23.98
N ASP A 322 -17.09 23.48 -22.94
CA ASP A 322 -17.91 24.61 -22.50
C ASP A 322 -17.98 25.66 -23.62
N ASN A 323 -19.07 25.58 -24.40
CA ASN A 323 -19.46 26.60 -25.37
C ASN A 323 -19.83 27.88 -24.62
N PHE A 324 -18.83 28.72 -24.32
CA PHE A 324 -19.10 30.09 -23.91
C PHE A 324 -19.37 30.95 -25.15
N ASP A 325 -20.59 30.82 -25.66
CA ASP A 325 -21.03 31.46 -26.90
C ASP A 325 -21.23 32.97 -26.74
N THR A 326 -20.85 33.70 -27.78
CA THR A 326 -21.21 35.08 -28.16
C THR A 326 -21.29 36.18 -27.08
N SER A 327 -20.35 37.13 -27.17
CA SER A 327 -20.72 38.55 -27.13
C SER A 327 -19.82 39.35 -28.07
N ASP A 328 -20.42 40.06 -29.03
CA ASP A 328 -19.71 40.71 -30.13
C ASP A 328 -18.95 41.99 -29.75
N ASN A 329 -17.90 42.30 -30.50
CA ASN A 329 -17.64 43.67 -30.97
C ASN A 329 -16.74 43.69 -32.21
N GLU A 330 -17.02 44.61 -33.14
CA GLU A 330 -16.40 44.65 -34.47
C GLU A 330 -15.16 45.55 -34.56
N SER A 331 -14.44 45.34 -35.67
CA SER A 331 -13.61 46.32 -36.40
C SER A 331 -12.20 46.63 -35.89
N GLY A 332 -11.23 46.63 -36.81
CA GLY A 332 -9.81 46.90 -36.53
C GLY A 332 -8.83 46.30 -37.55
N ALA A 333 -9.09 46.43 -38.85
CA ALA A 333 -8.30 45.75 -39.89
C ALA A 333 -6.92 46.39 -40.15
N SER A 334 -5.88 45.57 -40.28
CA SER A 334 -4.70 45.86 -41.09
C SER A 334 -3.94 44.58 -41.45
N GLU A 335 -3.59 44.41 -42.72
CA GLU A 335 -2.90 43.22 -43.24
C GLU A 335 -1.37 43.41 -43.21
N LYS A 336 -0.63 42.33 -42.88
CA LYS A 336 0.43 41.84 -43.78
C LYS A 336 0.93 40.43 -43.45
N SER A 337 1.35 39.75 -44.50
CA SER A 337 1.67 38.32 -44.53
C SER A 337 3.13 38.00 -44.20
N LYS A 338 3.37 36.78 -43.71
CA LYS A 338 4.13 35.79 -44.49
C LYS A 338 4.00 34.34 -44.01
N GLU A 339 3.99 33.45 -45.00
CA GLU A 339 4.26 32.01 -44.95
C GLU A 339 5.72 31.73 -44.53
N SER A 340 6.14 30.55 -44.06
CA SER A 340 5.43 29.32 -43.69
C SER A 340 6.39 28.43 -42.89
N ASP A 341 5.89 27.66 -41.93
CA ASP A 341 6.41 26.30 -41.69
C ASP A 341 5.27 25.43 -41.13
N GLY A 342 5.29 24.13 -41.38
CA GLY A 342 4.11 23.30 -41.12
C GLY A 342 4.38 21.82 -40.90
N SER A 343 4.08 21.36 -39.68
CA SER A 343 3.35 20.11 -39.46
C SER A 343 2.68 20.08 -38.08
N ASP A 344 1.55 19.38 -38.02
CA ASP A 344 1.08 18.62 -36.86
C ASP A 344 0.75 19.39 -35.56
N SER A 345 0.14 20.57 -35.70
CA SER A 345 -0.79 21.11 -34.68
C SER A 345 -2.06 20.26 -34.59
N SER A 346 -1.93 18.97 -34.25
CA SER A 346 -3.07 18.09 -33.99
C SER A 346 -3.70 18.47 -32.65
N GLY A 347 -4.87 19.12 -32.71
CA GLY A 347 -5.68 19.48 -31.55
C GLY A 347 -6.32 18.27 -30.89
N SER A 348 -5.50 17.34 -30.37
CA SER A 348 -5.98 16.28 -29.50
C SER A 348 -6.51 16.92 -28.22
N ALA A 349 -7.84 16.92 -28.06
CA ALA A 349 -8.50 17.31 -26.81
C ALA A 349 -7.92 16.43 -25.70
N ALA A 350 -7.09 17.04 -24.84
CA ALA A 350 -6.17 16.32 -23.97
C ALA A 350 -6.94 15.54 -22.89
N THR A 351 -7.19 14.26 -23.16
CA THR A 351 -8.04 13.40 -22.32
C THR A 351 -7.53 13.40 -20.88
N GLN A 352 -8.27 14.06 -20.00
CA GLN A 352 -7.77 14.40 -18.68
C GLN A 352 -7.97 13.21 -17.75
N LEU A 353 -6.88 12.58 -17.32
CA LEU A 353 -6.98 11.48 -16.37
C LEU A 353 -7.24 12.03 -14.96
N LYS A 354 -8.36 11.66 -14.34
CA LYS A 354 -8.63 11.92 -12.91
C LYS A 354 -8.37 10.67 -12.07
N VAL A 355 -7.63 10.82 -10.98
CA VAL A 355 -7.51 9.81 -9.91
C VAL A 355 -8.80 9.82 -9.08
N THR A 356 -9.42 8.65 -8.93
CA THR A 356 -10.73 8.48 -8.26
C THR A 356 -10.66 7.68 -6.95
N GLY A 357 -9.47 7.21 -6.58
CA GLY A 357 -9.17 6.59 -5.30
C GLY A 357 -8.31 5.34 -5.42
N LEU A 358 -8.49 4.42 -4.48
CA LEU A 358 -7.80 3.13 -4.44
C LEU A 358 -8.77 1.97 -4.64
N ARG A 359 -8.25 0.88 -5.19
CA ARG A 359 -8.96 -0.39 -5.39
C ARG A 359 -9.04 -1.21 -4.10
N GLU A 360 -7.97 -1.19 -3.31
CA GLU A 360 -7.74 -1.95 -2.08
C GLU A 360 -7.10 -1.02 -1.03
N TRP A 361 -7.80 -0.76 0.09
CA TRP A 361 -7.31 0.09 1.20
C TRP A 361 -6.50 -0.75 2.22
N ILE A 362 -5.54 -1.50 1.68
CA ILE A 362 -4.80 -2.55 2.37
C ILE A 362 -3.51 -2.06 3.03
N LYS A 363 -3.06 -2.83 4.02
CA LYS A 363 -1.84 -2.58 4.81
C LYS A 363 -1.80 -1.18 5.47
N PRO A 364 -2.89 -0.70 6.12
CA PRO A 364 -2.87 0.59 6.80
C PRO A 364 -1.96 0.58 8.04
N VAL A 365 -1.10 1.58 8.15
CA VAL A 365 -0.12 1.77 9.22
C VAL A 365 -0.16 3.23 9.68
N PHE A 366 -0.07 3.47 10.98
CA PHE A 366 0.26 4.79 11.52
C PHE A 366 1.77 4.90 11.73
N GLY A 367 2.41 5.78 10.95
CA GLY A 367 3.86 5.81 10.74
C GLY A 367 4.35 7.12 10.11
N ASP A 368 5.56 7.09 9.54
CA ASP A 368 6.15 8.21 8.80
C ASP A 368 5.54 8.36 7.40
N PRO A 369 4.96 9.52 7.04
CA PRO A 369 4.46 9.81 5.69
C PRO A 369 5.46 9.56 4.56
N LEU A 370 6.78 9.67 4.83
CA LEU A 370 7.82 9.37 3.84
C LEU A 370 7.80 7.90 3.37
N LEU A 371 7.26 6.98 4.18
CA LEU A 371 7.09 5.56 3.84
C LEU A 371 6.11 5.39 2.66
N ASN A 372 5.10 6.26 2.59
CA ASN A 372 4.07 6.34 1.53
C ASN A 372 4.64 6.87 0.18
N ILE A 373 5.82 7.50 0.18
CA ILE A 373 6.40 8.13 -1.02
C ILE A 373 7.22 7.12 -1.83
N ARG A 374 7.98 6.23 -1.20
CA ARG A 374 8.98 5.35 -1.84
C ARG A 374 8.47 3.93 -2.16
N LEU A 375 7.21 3.81 -2.58
CA LEU A 375 6.54 2.51 -2.75
C LEU A 375 7.03 1.67 -3.93
N SER A 376 7.67 2.28 -4.93
CA SER A 376 8.23 1.55 -6.08
C SER A 376 9.54 2.16 -6.58
N GLN A 377 10.27 1.40 -7.39
CA GLN A 377 11.70 1.64 -7.67
C GLN A 377 11.93 2.71 -8.76
N THR A 378 10.87 3.39 -9.18
CA THR A 378 10.87 4.48 -10.16
C THR A 378 9.87 5.55 -9.72
N ASN A 379 10.16 6.23 -8.60
CA ASN A 379 9.45 7.44 -8.21
C ASN A 379 9.51 8.47 -9.34
N SER A 380 8.41 8.64 -10.07
CA SER A 380 8.19 9.80 -10.93
C SER A 380 8.32 11.07 -10.08
N GLU A 381 9.10 12.02 -10.55
CA GLU A 381 9.32 13.32 -9.89
C GLU A 381 7.98 14.01 -9.58
N HIS A 382 6.99 13.80 -10.44
CA HIS A 382 5.64 14.34 -10.29
C HIS A 382 4.89 13.77 -9.07
N VAL A 383 5.13 12.52 -8.66
CA VAL A 383 4.57 11.99 -7.38
C VAL A 383 5.18 12.72 -6.20
N VAL A 384 6.50 12.95 -6.21
CA VAL A 384 7.20 13.66 -5.13
C VAL A 384 6.78 15.14 -5.09
N HIS A 385 6.60 15.76 -6.25
CA HIS A 385 6.09 17.13 -6.39
C HIS A 385 4.64 17.24 -5.86
N GLY A 386 3.75 16.33 -6.27
CA GLY A 386 2.37 16.26 -5.80
C GLY A 386 2.27 16.01 -4.30
N PHE A 387 3.11 15.13 -3.76
CA PHE A 387 3.19 14.90 -2.32
C PHE A 387 3.78 16.09 -1.55
N SER A 388 4.68 16.86 -2.15
CA SER A 388 5.32 18.01 -1.49
C SER A 388 4.47 19.30 -1.57
N THR A 389 3.54 19.38 -2.52
CA THR A 389 2.65 20.52 -2.75
C THR A 389 1.68 20.69 -1.56
N PRO A 390 1.67 21.87 -0.89
CA PRO A 390 0.72 22.13 0.19
C PRO A 390 -0.74 22.08 -0.27
N LEU A 391 -1.62 21.61 0.60
CA LEU A 391 -3.04 21.47 0.36
C LEU A 391 -3.82 22.60 1.05
N ALA A 392 -4.52 23.41 0.26
CA ALA A 392 -5.48 24.37 0.78
C ALA A 392 -6.62 23.66 1.54
N ASP A 393 -7.16 24.32 2.56
CA ASP A 393 -8.37 23.95 3.31
C ASP A 393 -8.39 22.59 4.04
N THR A 394 -7.33 21.77 3.95
CA THR A 394 -7.24 20.45 4.62
C THR A 394 -6.55 20.48 5.99
N LEU A 395 -6.29 21.67 6.57
CA LEU A 395 -5.42 21.85 7.75
C LEU A 395 -4.04 21.16 7.59
N ASP A 396 -3.38 21.42 6.46
CA ASP A 396 -2.07 20.84 6.12
C ASP A 396 -0.96 21.36 7.04
N ASP A 397 -0.38 20.43 7.81
CA ASP A 397 0.72 20.66 8.75
C ASP A 397 2.04 19.99 8.29
N MET A 398 2.06 19.26 7.17
CA MET A 398 3.24 18.55 6.66
C MET A 398 4.22 19.48 5.90
N LYS A 399 4.38 20.73 6.37
CA LYS A 399 5.32 21.70 5.79
C LYS A 399 6.77 21.28 6.02
N GLU A 400 7.11 20.79 7.21
CA GLU A 400 8.46 20.28 7.48
C GLU A 400 8.80 19.05 6.64
N VAL A 401 7.83 18.18 6.32
CA VAL A 401 8.06 17.02 5.45
C VAL A 401 8.44 17.48 4.03
N SER A 402 7.70 18.44 3.46
CA SER A 402 8.01 19.06 2.15
C SER A 402 9.36 19.79 2.14
N GLU A 403 9.67 20.55 3.19
CA GLU A 403 10.97 21.23 3.32
C GLU A 403 12.13 20.23 3.47
N SER A 404 11.95 19.19 4.27
CA SER A 404 13.03 18.22 4.54
C SER A 404 13.31 17.30 3.36
N LEU A 405 12.30 17.04 2.53
CA LEU A 405 12.43 16.42 1.20
C LEU A 405 13.24 17.32 0.25
N SER A 406 12.81 18.56 0.04
CA SER A 406 13.47 19.48 -0.90
C SER A 406 14.90 19.85 -0.47
N GLN A 407 15.15 20.04 0.83
CA GLN A 407 16.48 20.30 1.40
C GLN A 407 17.36 19.05 1.50
N ASN A 408 16.87 17.87 1.12
CA ASN A 408 17.60 16.59 1.16
C ASN A 408 18.31 16.32 2.51
N ARG A 409 17.65 16.64 3.64
CA ARG A 409 18.26 16.56 4.98
C ARG A 409 18.78 15.14 5.29
N GLN A 410 19.96 15.02 5.90
CA GLN A 410 20.64 13.72 6.09
C GLN A 410 19.74 12.67 6.79
N TYR A 411 18.98 13.07 7.81
CA TYR A 411 18.04 12.19 8.51
C TYR A 411 16.88 11.70 7.62
N VAL A 412 16.40 12.51 6.67
CA VAL A 412 15.40 12.08 5.68
C VAL A 412 15.98 11.01 4.77
N GLN A 413 17.23 11.17 4.31
CA GLN A 413 17.86 10.15 3.45
C GLN A 413 18.13 8.84 4.21
N MET A 414 18.48 8.89 5.50
CA MET A 414 18.53 7.69 6.35
C MET A 414 17.18 6.97 6.39
N ARG A 415 16.08 7.68 6.68
CA ARG A 415 14.72 7.09 6.72
C ARG A 415 14.28 6.54 5.37
N LEU A 416 14.38 7.33 4.29
CA LEU A 416 14.02 6.91 2.92
C LEU A 416 14.76 5.65 2.47
N ASN A 417 16.03 5.48 2.87
CA ASN A 417 16.81 4.30 2.49
C ASN A 417 16.49 3.06 3.34
N LEU A 418 16.16 3.23 4.63
CA LEU A 418 15.56 2.15 5.42
C LEU A 418 14.22 1.69 4.81
N TYR A 419 13.40 2.62 4.31
CA TYR A 419 12.13 2.30 3.64
C TYR A 419 12.33 1.61 2.29
N ARG A 420 13.33 2.03 1.49
CA ARG A 420 13.74 1.28 0.27
C ARG A 420 14.14 -0.16 0.60
N VAL A 421 14.87 -0.40 1.70
CA VAL A 421 15.23 -1.76 2.14
C VAL A 421 13.98 -2.59 2.51
N TYR A 422 13.05 -2.03 3.29
CA TYR A 422 11.78 -2.70 3.62
C TYR A 422 10.97 -3.04 2.35
N HIS A 423 10.75 -2.07 1.47
CA HIS A 423 9.94 -2.25 0.25
C HIS A 423 10.61 -3.25 -0.71
N ALA A 424 11.93 -3.19 -0.85
CA ALA A 424 12.67 -4.14 -1.71
C ALA A 424 12.68 -5.57 -1.16
N LEU A 425 12.83 -5.78 0.16
CA LEU A 425 12.73 -7.12 0.77
C LEU A 425 11.33 -7.73 0.59
N ASN A 426 10.28 -6.95 0.79
CA ASN A 426 8.91 -7.40 0.55
C ASN A 426 8.67 -7.70 -0.94
N ALA A 427 9.16 -6.86 -1.86
CA ALA A 427 9.04 -7.11 -3.29
C ALA A 427 9.73 -8.41 -3.74
N ILE A 428 10.98 -8.66 -3.33
CA ILE A 428 11.67 -9.94 -3.62
C ILE A 428 10.86 -11.12 -3.03
N SER A 429 10.34 -10.98 -1.81
CA SER A 429 9.56 -12.03 -1.14
C SER A 429 8.20 -12.29 -1.83
N VAL A 430 7.53 -11.26 -2.37
CA VAL A 430 6.34 -11.41 -3.22
C VAL A 430 6.68 -12.26 -4.44
N GLU A 431 7.74 -11.90 -5.20
CA GLU A 431 8.08 -12.62 -6.43
C GLU A 431 8.45 -14.08 -6.16
N TYR A 432 9.24 -14.38 -5.13
CA TYR A 432 9.56 -15.77 -4.77
C TYR A 432 8.33 -16.60 -4.40
N ILE A 433 7.38 -16.02 -3.66
CA ILE A 433 6.19 -16.73 -3.17
C ILE A 433 5.11 -16.84 -4.25
N ARG A 434 5.12 -15.95 -5.26
CA ARG A 434 4.01 -15.76 -6.22
C ARG A 434 4.47 -15.74 -7.67
N ARG A 435 5.52 -16.50 -8.02
CA ARG A 435 6.13 -16.51 -9.36
C ARG A 435 5.09 -16.62 -10.49
N ASP A 436 5.20 -15.70 -11.43
CA ASP A 436 4.61 -15.72 -12.76
C ASP A 436 5.70 -15.51 -13.82
N ASP A 437 5.33 -15.53 -15.11
CA ASP A 437 6.27 -15.44 -16.23
C ASP A 437 7.08 -14.13 -16.27
N ASP A 438 6.57 -13.06 -15.64
CA ASP A 438 7.21 -11.75 -15.54
C ASP A 438 7.91 -11.52 -14.16
N SER A 439 7.95 -12.52 -13.27
CA SER A 439 8.54 -12.35 -11.93
C SER A 439 10.03 -12.07 -11.94
N ASP A 440 10.83 -12.78 -12.74
CA ASP A 440 12.29 -12.68 -12.74
C ASP A 440 12.81 -11.24 -13.03
N PRO A 441 12.30 -10.49 -14.03
CA PRO A 441 12.70 -9.09 -14.21
C PRO A 441 12.17 -8.13 -13.12
N ARG A 442 11.14 -8.50 -12.34
CA ARG A 442 10.68 -7.73 -11.18
C ARG A 442 11.56 -8.01 -9.95
N GLU A 443 11.87 -9.29 -9.70
CA GLU A 443 12.76 -9.80 -8.66
C GLU A 443 14.17 -9.22 -8.78
N LEU A 444 14.74 -9.23 -9.99
CA LEU A 444 16.06 -8.64 -10.26
C LEU A 444 16.09 -7.12 -10.03
N ARG A 445 15.00 -6.40 -10.34
CA ARG A 445 14.89 -4.95 -10.10
C ARG A 445 14.82 -4.67 -8.57
N ALA A 446 14.07 -5.47 -7.83
CA ALA A 446 14.00 -5.39 -6.38
C ALA A 446 15.34 -5.74 -5.70
N ARG A 447 16.09 -6.74 -6.20
CA ARG A 447 17.47 -7.00 -5.74
C ARG A 447 18.41 -5.83 -5.94
N LYS A 448 18.37 -5.18 -7.11
CA LYS A 448 19.18 -3.99 -7.40
C LYS A 448 18.86 -2.86 -6.40
N ALA A 449 17.58 -2.58 -6.18
CA ALA A 449 17.14 -1.56 -5.23
C ALA A 449 17.54 -1.87 -3.77
N LEU A 450 17.51 -3.15 -3.37
CA LEU A 450 17.96 -3.57 -2.04
C LEU A 450 19.47 -3.34 -1.86
N VAL A 451 20.29 -3.79 -2.81
CA VAL A 451 21.75 -3.63 -2.77
C VAL A 451 22.14 -2.15 -2.77
N GLU A 452 21.47 -1.35 -3.60
CA GLU A 452 21.71 0.09 -3.69
C GLU A 452 21.35 0.82 -2.39
N ALA A 453 20.19 0.54 -1.80
CA ALA A 453 19.75 1.16 -0.55
C ALA A 453 20.63 0.78 0.65
N VAL A 454 21.08 -0.48 0.74
CA VAL A 454 22.04 -0.90 1.78
C VAL A 454 23.39 -0.18 1.60
N ARG A 455 23.91 -0.11 0.37
CA ARG A 455 25.17 0.59 0.06
C ARG A 455 25.08 2.09 0.43
N GLU A 456 23.94 2.73 0.20
CA GLU A 456 23.74 4.13 0.62
C GLU A 456 23.65 4.29 2.14
N LEU A 457 23.02 3.35 2.86
CA LEU A 457 23.00 3.36 4.33
C LEU A 457 24.40 3.16 4.93
N GLU A 458 25.20 2.25 4.39
CA GLU A 458 26.58 2.01 4.81
C GLU A 458 27.45 3.26 4.55
N ALA A 459 27.34 3.89 3.39
CA ALA A 459 28.03 5.16 3.08
C ALA A 459 27.59 6.33 3.98
N LEU A 460 26.31 6.38 4.37
CA LEU A 460 25.81 7.38 5.34
C LEU A 460 26.40 7.17 6.74
N ASP A 461 26.64 5.92 7.17
CA ASP A 461 27.27 5.64 8.45
C ASP A 461 28.77 5.96 8.43
N GLU A 462 29.48 5.61 7.36
CA GLU A 462 30.90 5.99 7.20
C GLU A 462 31.10 7.51 7.23
N ALA A 463 30.20 8.26 6.58
CA ALA A 463 30.19 9.72 6.62
C ALA A 463 29.91 10.25 8.03
N GLU A 464 28.97 9.66 8.77
CA GLU A 464 28.64 10.10 10.13
C GLU A 464 29.74 9.74 11.14
N ALA A 465 30.28 8.53 11.08
CA ALA A 465 31.42 8.08 11.87
C ALA A 465 32.66 8.96 11.62
N SER A 466 32.85 9.44 10.39
CA SER A 466 33.93 10.38 10.06
C SER A 466 33.69 11.76 10.66
N LYS A 467 32.46 12.32 10.57
CA LYS A 467 32.09 13.56 11.27
C LYS A 467 32.30 13.46 12.79
N ARG A 468 31.94 12.32 13.39
CA ARG A 468 32.15 12.03 14.83
C ARG A 468 33.65 11.97 15.19
N ARG A 469 34.49 11.36 14.35
CA ARG A 469 35.96 11.32 14.53
C ARG A 469 36.60 12.71 14.46
N CYS A 470 36.24 13.56 13.50
CA CYS A 470 36.79 14.91 13.40
C CYS A 470 36.49 15.76 14.65
N ARG A 471 35.23 15.76 15.11
CA ARG A 471 34.81 16.48 16.33
C ARG A 471 35.59 16.02 17.58
N LEU A 472 35.91 14.73 17.68
CA LEU A 472 36.68 14.19 18.81
C LEU A 472 38.13 14.71 18.81
N ILE A 473 38.73 14.93 17.64
CA ILE A 473 40.09 15.47 17.49
C ILE A 473 40.14 16.97 17.84
N GLU A 474 39.13 17.74 17.41
CA GLU A 474 39.02 19.18 17.72
C GLU A 474 38.86 19.46 19.23
N VAL A 475 38.26 18.52 19.98
CA VAL A 475 37.99 18.66 21.42
C VAL A 475 39.20 18.30 22.30
N VAL A 476 40.35 17.90 21.74
CA VAL A 476 41.60 17.70 22.51
C VAL A 476 42.38 19.02 22.59
N PRO A 477 42.37 19.75 23.72
CA PRO A 477 43.09 21.02 23.84
C PRO A 477 44.61 20.77 23.80
N SER A 478 45.30 21.53 22.95
CA SER A 478 46.75 21.40 22.73
C SER A 478 47.58 21.79 23.95
N LYS A 479 47.76 20.87 24.90
CA LYS A 479 48.73 20.98 26.02
C LYS A 479 50.19 20.86 25.53
N ARG A 480 50.62 21.76 24.64
CA ARG A 480 52.06 22.02 24.45
C ARG A 480 52.58 22.80 25.66
N GLN A 481 53.06 22.07 26.66
CA GLN A 481 53.88 22.68 27.72
C GLN A 481 55.10 23.34 27.07
N ARG A 482 55.23 24.65 27.24
CA ARG A 482 56.34 25.43 26.71
C ARG A 482 57.50 25.33 27.70
N THR A 483 58.31 24.27 27.56
CA THR A 483 59.52 24.07 28.36
C THR A 483 60.49 25.22 28.11
N LEU A 484 60.66 26.08 29.12
CA LEU A 484 61.82 26.97 29.21
C LEU A 484 63.00 26.12 29.67
N SER A 485 64.05 26.06 28.85
CA SER A 485 65.38 25.60 29.25
C SER A 485 66.16 26.79 29.83
N PRO A 486 67.11 26.56 30.76
CA PRO A 486 67.87 27.61 31.44
C PRO A 486 68.90 28.30 30.52
#